data_AF-A0A535XMF7-F1
#
_entry.id   AF-A0A535XMF7-F1
#
_cell.length_a   1.000
_cell.length_b   1.000
_cell.length_c   1.000
_cell.angle_alpha   90.00
_cell.angle_beta   90.00
_cell.angle_gamma   90.00
#
_symmetry.space_group_name_H-M   'P 1'
#
loop_
_entity.id
_entity.type
_entity.pdbx_description
1 polymer ?
#
loop_
_entity_poly.entity_id
_entity_poly.type
_entity_poly.pdbx_seq_one_letter_code
_entity_poly.pdbx_strand_id
1 'polypeptide(L)'
;MPGRAVRWSRLPAKVGALLSAFLLTIVAFLAPQAYSTVSQAAEDPSAATTGYSLADPAIATYFRQHGGAAALGNPISAPMRLLGSRVQLFQRQAIEVRPDGSVGTLNLVDGDFLPLATIAGPGMAPDPGLLARLPKPGSPGYAQRASAYLDSAAPNDWNGMRVRFGATYRSMLKCSDLAGAASCTGATTFSVTNDLYGLPTGKPIADPHSPDYAYLRFQRGVMVYSRTASDTQWLLLGELFKQVLLGNALPPDVLNQISASPAYARFYAQYDPLARDGLARPNELPGTSLAGAFQTTPPANRANTAATAAEADPQLTAATVPAANVPVPSKVP
;
A
#
# COMPACT_ATOMS: atom_id res chain seq x y z
N MET A 1 -49.08 -36.13 36.94
CA MET A 1 -49.44 -37.58 37.05
C MET A 1 -50.38 -37.93 35.90
N PRO A 2 -50.32 -39.12 35.30
CA PRO A 2 -49.22 -39.64 34.47
C PRO A 2 -49.73 -40.12 33.08
N GLY A 3 -48.80 -40.39 32.16
CA GLY A 3 -49.08 -41.14 30.92
C GLY A 3 -47.82 -41.22 30.06
N ARG A 4 -46.85 -42.08 30.38
CA ARG A 4 -46.63 -43.40 29.72
C ARG A 4 -46.81 -43.33 28.20
N ALA A 5 -45.75 -43.16 27.41
CA ALA A 5 -44.75 -44.15 26.98
C ALA A 5 -45.27 -45.16 25.91
N VAL A 6 -44.32 -45.64 25.09
CA VAL A 6 -44.36 -46.66 24.01
C VAL A 6 -44.23 -45.98 22.62
N ARG A 7 -43.08 -45.97 21.93
CA ARG A 7 -42.01 -46.93 21.61
C ARG A 7 -42.31 -47.79 20.37
N TRP A 8 -41.77 -47.31 19.23
CA TRP A 8 -41.05 -48.04 18.17
C TRP A 8 -41.79 -48.78 17.05
N SER A 9 -41.42 -48.36 15.84
CA SER A 9 -40.98 -49.17 14.69
C SER A 9 -42.05 -49.91 13.86
N ARG A 10 -42.03 -49.66 12.54
CA ARG A 10 -41.56 -50.58 11.48
C ARG A 10 -42.14 -50.16 10.12
N LEU A 11 -41.25 -50.01 9.15
CA LEU A 11 -41.59 -50.10 7.73
C LEU A 11 -42.16 -51.50 7.42
N PRO A 12 -43.01 -51.61 6.39
CA PRO A 12 -42.80 -52.66 5.41
C PRO A 12 -42.78 -52.13 3.98
N ALA A 13 -41.95 -52.81 3.21
CA ALA A 13 -41.69 -52.59 1.80
C ALA A 13 -42.55 -53.52 0.92
N LYS A 14 -42.57 -53.20 -0.38
CA LYS A 14 -42.95 -54.04 -1.54
C LYS A 14 -44.48 -54.11 -1.74
N VAL A 15 -45.01 -53.97 -2.96
CA VAL A 15 -44.86 -54.89 -4.10
C VAL A 15 -45.38 -54.18 -5.37
N GLY A 16 -44.78 -54.47 -6.53
CA GLY A 16 -45.44 -54.22 -7.82
C GLY A 16 -44.50 -54.02 -9.00
N ALA A 17 -43.76 -55.06 -9.40
CA ALA A 17 -43.19 -55.19 -10.75
C ALA A 17 -44.34 -55.62 -11.69
N LEU A 18 -44.49 -55.17 -12.94
CA LEU A 18 -43.71 -55.54 -14.13
C LEU A 18 -44.42 -54.95 -15.37
N LEU A 19 -43.64 -54.75 -16.42
CA LEU A 19 -43.94 -54.80 -17.88
C LEU A 19 -43.61 -53.54 -18.68
N SER A 20 -42.54 -53.72 -19.42
CA SER A 20 -41.85 -52.84 -20.34
C SER A 20 -42.66 -52.62 -21.62
N ALA A 21 -42.77 -51.36 -22.04
CA ALA A 21 -42.96 -50.99 -23.43
C ALA A 21 -41.94 -49.90 -23.77
N PHE A 22 -41.05 -50.25 -24.69
CA PHE A 22 -39.93 -49.48 -25.16
C PHE A 22 -40.45 -48.32 -26.03
N LEU A 23 -40.48 -47.11 -25.49
CA LEU A 23 -40.58 -45.89 -26.29
C LEU A 23 -39.33 -45.05 -26.02
N LEU A 24 -38.54 -44.86 -27.08
CA LEU A 24 -37.43 -43.91 -27.11
C LEU A 24 -37.96 -42.50 -26.80
N THR A 25 -37.66 -42.02 -25.60
CA THR A 25 -37.50 -40.59 -25.35
C THR A 25 -36.19 -40.40 -24.61
N ILE A 26 -35.14 -40.08 -25.39
CA ILE A 26 -33.97 -39.37 -24.87
C ILE A 26 -34.49 -37.98 -24.49
N VAL A 27 -35.02 -37.84 -23.27
CA VAL A 27 -35.10 -36.53 -22.62
C VAL A 27 -33.71 -36.26 -22.12
N ALA A 28 -32.91 -35.62 -22.95
CA ALA A 28 -31.72 -34.92 -22.50
C ALA A 28 -32.17 -33.99 -21.37
N PHE A 29 -31.76 -34.33 -20.14
CA PHE A 29 -31.87 -33.46 -18.99
C PHE A 29 -31.00 -32.22 -19.27
N LEU A 30 -31.57 -31.23 -19.97
CA LEU A 30 -31.12 -29.85 -19.87
C LEU A 30 -31.54 -29.36 -18.48
N ALA A 31 -30.84 -29.83 -17.46
CA ALA A 31 -30.73 -29.05 -16.25
C ALA A 31 -30.16 -27.69 -16.68
N PRO A 32 -30.81 -26.55 -16.36
CA PRO A 32 -30.13 -25.28 -16.47
C PRO A 32 -28.91 -25.38 -15.56
N GLN A 33 -27.74 -25.55 -16.17
CA GLN A 33 -26.48 -25.33 -15.50
C GLN A 33 -26.59 -23.88 -15.01
N ALA A 34 -26.71 -23.71 -13.68
CA ALA A 34 -26.41 -22.45 -13.07
C ALA A 34 -24.94 -22.21 -13.40
N TYR A 35 -24.69 -21.51 -14.50
CA TYR A 35 -23.39 -20.91 -14.74
C TYR A 35 -23.19 -20.01 -13.53
N SER A 36 -22.33 -20.44 -12.61
CA SER A 36 -21.75 -19.55 -11.63
C SER A 36 -21.13 -18.43 -12.44
N THR A 37 -21.82 -17.30 -12.54
CA THR A 37 -21.16 -16.06 -12.90
C THR A 37 -20.08 -15.91 -11.85
N VAL A 38 -18.82 -16.09 -12.25
CA VAL A 38 -17.70 -15.57 -11.48
C VAL A 38 -18.08 -14.10 -11.28
N SER A 39 -18.48 -13.76 -10.05
CA SER A 39 -18.72 -12.39 -9.67
C SER A 39 -17.42 -11.68 -10.02
N GLN A 40 -17.44 -10.84 -11.06
CA GLN A 40 -16.36 -9.91 -11.29
C GLN A 40 -16.28 -9.14 -9.98
N ALA A 41 -15.26 -9.45 -9.18
CA ALA A 41 -14.97 -8.68 -7.99
C ALA A 41 -14.90 -7.25 -8.47
N ALA A 42 -15.86 -6.43 -8.04
CA ALA A 42 -15.93 -5.02 -8.42
C ALA A 42 -14.52 -4.45 -8.29
N GLU A 43 -14.01 -3.89 -9.38
CA GLU A 43 -12.67 -3.33 -9.44
C GLU A 43 -12.53 -2.35 -8.27
N ASP A 44 -11.53 -2.58 -7.41
CA ASP A 44 -11.31 -1.72 -6.25
C ASP A 44 -11.14 -0.28 -6.78
N PRO A 45 -11.92 0.71 -6.31
CA PRO A 45 -11.86 2.09 -6.82
C PRO A 45 -10.44 2.68 -6.87
N SER A 46 -9.55 2.17 -6.01
CA SER A 46 -8.12 2.52 -5.98
C SER A 46 -7.35 2.07 -7.22
N ALA A 47 -7.66 0.90 -7.79
CA ALA A 47 -7.04 0.37 -9.01
C ALA A 47 -7.44 1.18 -10.26
N ALA A 48 -8.71 1.58 -10.33
CA ALA A 48 -9.23 2.38 -11.42
C ALA A 48 -8.57 3.78 -11.53
N THR A 49 -8.04 4.29 -10.41
CA THR A 49 -7.44 5.62 -10.34
C THR A 49 -6.03 5.66 -10.92
N THR A 50 -5.23 4.61 -10.72
CA THR A 50 -3.80 4.57 -11.11
C THR A 50 -3.49 3.65 -12.29
N GLY A 51 -4.43 2.79 -12.70
CA GLY A 51 -4.22 1.80 -13.76
C GLY A 51 -3.41 0.57 -13.31
N TYR A 52 -3.28 0.37 -12.00
CA TYR A 52 -2.64 -0.82 -11.41
C TYR A 52 -3.65 -1.62 -10.58
N SER A 53 -3.85 -2.89 -10.93
CA SER A 53 -4.79 -3.76 -10.23
C SER A 53 -4.15 -4.53 -9.07
N LEU A 54 -4.99 -4.98 -8.14
CA LEU A 54 -4.63 -5.89 -7.05
C LEU A 54 -4.69 -7.35 -7.53
N ALA A 55 -3.87 -7.70 -8.52
CA ALA A 55 -3.91 -9.01 -9.18
C ALA A 55 -3.45 -10.18 -8.29
N ASP A 56 -2.63 -9.92 -7.27
CA ASP A 56 -2.14 -10.92 -6.33
C ASP A 56 -3.13 -11.10 -5.16
N PRO A 57 -3.77 -12.28 -4.97
CA PRO A 57 -4.81 -12.46 -3.96
C PRO A 57 -4.35 -12.25 -2.52
N ALA A 58 -3.08 -12.57 -2.22
CA ALA A 58 -2.53 -12.41 -0.88
C ALA A 58 -2.33 -10.93 -0.56
N ILE A 59 -1.78 -10.17 -1.52
CA ILE A 59 -1.63 -8.72 -1.42
C ILE A 59 -2.99 -8.03 -1.35
N ALA A 60 -3.93 -8.43 -2.21
CA ALA A 60 -5.28 -7.87 -2.24
C ALA A 60 -6.03 -8.08 -0.90
N THR A 61 -5.86 -9.26 -0.30
CA THR A 61 -6.45 -9.58 1.01
C THR A 61 -5.81 -8.73 2.11
N TYR A 62 -4.48 -8.66 2.15
CA TYR A 62 -3.75 -7.84 3.12
C TYR A 62 -4.14 -6.37 3.01
N PHE A 63 -4.17 -5.82 1.80
CA PHE A 63 -4.59 -4.44 1.51
C PHE A 63 -5.96 -4.13 2.12
N ARG A 64 -7.00 -4.94 1.82
CA ARG A 64 -8.36 -4.73 2.33
C ARG A 64 -8.47 -4.87 3.85
N GLN A 65 -7.76 -5.82 4.45
CA GLN A 65 -7.76 -6.02 5.89
C GLN A 65 -7.04 -4.90 6.65
N HIS A 66 -6.12 -4.21 6.00
CA HIS A 66 -5.30 -3.17 6.61
C HIS A 66 -5.69 -1.75 6.15
N GLY A 67 -6.98 -1.50 5.87
CA GLY A 67 -7.47 -0.14 5.61
C GLY A 67 -7.35 0.35 4.17
N GLY A 68 -6.88 -0.50 3.25
CA GLY A 68 -6.81 -0.22 1.82
C GLY A 68 -6.12 1.11 1.48
N ALA A 69 -6.73 1.88 0.58
CA ALA A 69 -6.17 3.14 0.11
C ALA A 69 -6.09 4.22 1.21
N ALA A 70 -6.98 4.17 2.22
CA ALA A 70 -6.91 5.08 3.36
C ALA A 70 -5.59 4.91 4.11
N ALA A 71 -5.12 3.66 4.26
CA ALA A 71 -3.87 3.37 4.94
C ALA A 71 -2.66 3.44 4.00
N LEU A 72 -2.69 2.72 2.89
CA LEU A 72 -1.51 2.45 2.04
C LEU A 72 -1.40 3.41 0.85
N GLY A 73 -2.48 4.12 0.51
CA GLY A 73 -2.63 4.83 -0.74
C GLY A 73 -2.98 3.89 -1.90
N ASN A 74 -3.10 4.43 -3.10
CA ASN A 74 -3.42 3.65 -4.29
C ASN A 74 -2.23 2.76 -4.72
N PRO A 75 -2.47 1.62 -5.39
CA PRO A 75 -1.40 0.84 -6.01
C PRO A 75 -0.70 1.66 -7.09
N ILE A 76 0.63 1.60 -7.15
CA ILE A 76 1.46 2.36 -8.11
C ILE A 76 2.38 1.45 -8.94
N SER A 77 2.22 0.14 -8.80
CA SER A 77 2.88 -0.89 -9.61
C SER A 77 1.95 -2.10 -9.76
N ALA A 78 2.22 -2.94 -10.76
CA ALA A 78 1.79 -4.32 -10.76
C ALA A 78 2.61 -5.14 -9.73
N PRO A 79 2.14 -6.32 -9.31
CA PRO A 79 2.97 -7.24 -8.55
C PRO A 79 4.26 -7.61 -9.30
N MET A 80 5.39 -7.61 -8.59
CA MET A 80 6.71 -7.87 -9.13
C MET A 80 7.49 -8.81 -8.20
N ARG A 81 8.61 -9.36 -8.67
CA ARG A 81 9.56 -10.06 -7.79
C ARG A 81 10.66 -9.10 -7.37
N LEU A 82 10.92 -9.00 -6.07
CA LEU A 82 12.01 -8.18 -5.53
C LEU A 82 12.75 -9.02 -4.49
N LEU A 83 14.03 -9.31 -4.77
CA LEU A 83 14.91 -10.07 -3.88
C LEU A 83 14.31 -11.40 -3.39
N GLY A 84 13.59 -12.11 -4.27
CA GLY A 84 12.93 -13.38 -3.95
C GLY A 84 11.51 -13.27 -3.37
N SER A 85 11.10 -12.11 -2.87
CA SER A 85 9.74 -11.83 -2.41
C SER A 85 8.83 -11.39 -3.57
N ARG A 86 7.52 -11.66 -3.47
CA ARG A 86 6.53 -10.97 -4.32
C ARG A 86 6.18 -9.65 -3.68
N VAL A 87 6.26 -8.55 -4.42
CA VAL A 87 6.06 -7.20 -3.90
C VAL A 87 5.10 -6.42 -4.78
N GLN A 88 4.26 -5.59 -4.19
CA GLN A 88 3.52 -4.55 -4.92
C GLN A 88 3.70 -3.21 -4.20
N LEU A 89 3.98 -2.16 -4.96
CA LEU A 89 4.13 -0.81 -4.44
C LEU A 89 2.77 -0.10 -4.36
N PHE A 90 2.59 0.62 -3.27
CA PHE A 90 1.49 1.55 -3.01
C PHE A 90 2.09 2.93 -2.72
N GLN A 91 1.31 4.00 -2.83
CA GLN A 91 1.85 5.36 -2.67
C GLN A 91 2.67 5.53 -1.38
N ARG A 92 2.20 5.01 -0.25
CA ARG A 92 2.86 5.19 1.06
C ARG A 92 3.76 4.04 1.48
N GLN A 93 3.55 2.84 0.96
CA GLN A 93 4.14 1.60 1.45
C GLN A 93 4.33 0.59 0.33
N ALA A 94 5.03 -0.50 0.60
CA ALA A 94 5.05 -1.68 -0.25
C ALA A 94 4.54 -2.89 0.54
N ILE A 95 3.69 -3.72 -0.07
CA ILE A 95 3.30 -5.01 0.50
C ILE A 95 4.21 -6.08 -0.09
N GLU A 96 4.73 -6.95 0.76
CA GLU A 96 5.50 -8.12 0.38
C GLU A 96 4.82 -9.42 0.82
N VAL A 97 4.93 -10.43 -0.04
CA VAL A 97 4.72 -11.83 0.31
C VAL A 97 6.08 -12.51 0.28
N ARG A 98 6.54 -12.92 1.46
CA ARG A 98 7.85 -13.55 1.66
C ARG A 98 7.85 -14.99 1.14
N PRO A 99 9.04 -15.61 0.95
CA PRO A 99 9.13 -16.98 0.47
C PRO A 99 8.40 -18.02 1.33
N ASP A 100 8.22 -17.75 2.62
CA ASP A 100 7.45 -18.60 3.55
C ASP A 100 5.93 -18.40 3.46
N GLY A 101 5.46 -17.52 2.57
CA GLY A 101 4.05 -17.18 2.39
C GLY A 101 3.53 -16.13 3.37
N SER A 102 4.33 -15.66 4.33
CA SER A 102 3.93 -14.57 5.22
C SER A 102 3.76 -13.27 4.42
N VAL A 103 2.70 -12.52 4.76
CA VAL A 103 2.40 -11.23 4.12
C VAL A 103 2.61 -10.11 5.11
N GLY A 104 3.23 -9.02 4.67
CA GLY A 104 3.43 -7.83 5.48
C GLY A 104 3.85 -6.64 4.64
N THR A 105 4.21 -5.55 5.29
CA THR A 105 4.84 -4.40 4.62
C THR A 105 6.34 -4.64 4.45
N LEU A 106 6.87 -4.35 3.28
CA LEU A 106 8.32 -4.20 3.07
C LEU A 106 8.78 -2.94 3.81
N ASN A 107 9.75 -3.08 4.72
CA ASN A 107 10.21 -1.93 5.49
C ASN A 107 11.11 -1.01 4.64
N LEU A 108 10.52 0.08 4.16
CA LEU A 108 11.22 1.10 3.38
C LEU A 108 11.96 2.14 4.26
N VAL A 109 11.83 2.07 5.59
CA VAL A 109 12.44 3.03 6.52
C VAL A 109 13.71 2.47 7.16
N ASP A 110 13.58 1.29 7.78
CA ASP A 110 14.68 0.55 8.38
C ASP A 110 15.06 -0.58 7.42
N GLY A 111 15.99 -0.30 6.51
CA GLY A 111 16.48 -1.27 5.53
C GLY A 111 17.42 -0.66 4.51
N ASP A 112 17.89 -1.48 3.58
CA ASP A 112 18.81 -1.09 2.52
C ASP A 112 18.09 -0.45 1.31
N PHE A 113 16.82 -0.05 1.42
CA PHE A 113 15.99 0.38 0.29
C PHE A 113 16.03 1.89 0.03
N LEU A 114 15.94 2.71 1.08
CA LEU A 114 15.89 4.16 0.96
C LEU A 114 16.78 4.85 2.02
N PRO A 115 17.53 5.91 1.66
CA PRO A 115 18.28 6.71 2.62
C PRO A 115 17.38 7.75 3.31
N LEU A 116 16.44 7.32 4.16
CA LEU A 116 15.51 8.26 4.79
C LEU A 116 16.17 9.22 5.79
N ALA A 117 17.34 8.88 6.33
CA ALA A 117 18.09 9.75 7.24
C ALA A 117 18.53 11.08 6.62
N THR A 118 18.35 11.29 5.31
CA THR A 118 18.70 12.56 4.66
C THR A 118 17.57 13.39 4.13
N ILE A 119 16.40 12.81 3.89
CA ILE A 119 15.21 13.58 3.49
C ILE A 119 14.94 14.72 4.49
N ALA A 120 15.33 14.55 5.76
CA ALA A 120 15.25 15.61 6.77
C ALA A 120 16.51 15.73 7.64
N GLY A 121 17.64 15.25 7.13
CA GLY A 121 18.94 15.33 7.81
C GLY A 121 19.16 14.36 8.98
N PRO A 122 20.37 14.34 9.56
CA PRO A 122 20.84 13.32 10.51
C PRO A 122 19.97 13.16 11.77
N GLY A 123 19.10 14.12 12.07
CA GLY A 123 18.10 14.03 13.13
C GLY A 123 17.03 12.95 12.90
N MET A 124 16.91 12.38 11.69
CA MET A 124 16.01 11.26 11.37
C MET A 124 16.60 9.88 11.68
N ALA A 125 17.80 9.80 12.26
CA ALA A 125 18.26 8.54 12.83
C ALA A 125 17.33 8.10 13.99
N PRO A 126 17.16 6.78 14.22
CA PRO A 126 16.47 6.29 15.41
C PRO A 126 17.10 6.85 16.70
N ASP A 127 16.27 7.28 17.66
CA ASP A 127 16.69 7.76 18.97
C ASP A 127 16.86 6.57 19.93
N PRO A 128 18.06 6.30 20.46
CA PRO A 128 18.31 5.14 21.32
C PRO A 128 17.45 5.12 22.60
N GLY A 129 17.12 6.29 23.15
CA GLY A 129 16.29 6.41 24.34
C GLY A 129 14.84 6.04 24.09
N LEU A 130 14.30 6.37 22.92
CA LEU A 130 12.98 5.93 22.47
C LEU A 130 12.97 4.44 22.17
N LEU A 131 13.97 3.94 21.44
CA LEU A 131 14.10 2.50 21.13
C LEU A 131 14.13 1.64 22.40
N ALA A 132 14.86 2.06 23.43
CA ALA A 132 14.94 1.35 24.70
C ALA A 132 13.59 1.26 25.46
N ARG A 133 12.64 2.15 25.15
CA ARG A 133 11.29 2.17 25.75
C ARG A 133 10.20 1.56 24.87
N LEU A 134 10.53 1.10 23.67
CA LEU A 134 9.55 0.50 22.77
C LEU A 134 8.89 -0.72 23.44
N PRO A 135 7.55 -0.77 23.49
CA PRO A 135 6.85 -1.95 23.97
C PRO A 135 7.17 -3.17 23.10
N LYS A 136 7.46 -4.30 23.74
CA LYS A 136 7.75 -5.56 23.04
C LYS A 136 6.46 -6.22 22.53
N PRO A 137 6.31 -6.51 21.23
CA PRO A 137 5.16 -7.25 20.70
C PRO A 137 4.93 -8.57 21.44
N GLY A 138 3.66 -8.94 21.64
CA GLY A 138 3.25 -10.16 22.35
C GLY A 138 3.36 -10.11 23.89
N SER A 139 3.87 -9.04 24.47
CA SER A 139 3.92 -8.89 25.94
C SER A 139 2.53 -8.60 26.55
N PRO A 140 2.23 -9.03 27.81
CA PRO A 140 0.91 -8.85 28.41
C PRO A 140 0.47 -7.39 28.46
N GLY A 141 -0.68 -6.99 27.89
CA GLY A 141 -1.10 -5.58 27.84
C GLY A 141 -0.35 -4.72 26.81
N TYR A 142 0.25 -5.35 25.78
CA TYR A 142 0.99 -4.67 24.71
C TYR A 142 0.22 -3.48 24.11
N ALA A 143 -1.05 -3.65 23.74
CA ALA A 143 -1.83 -2.60 23.09
C ALA A 143 -1.94 -1.32 23.94
N GLN A 144 -2.16 -1.45 25.26
CA GLN A 144 -2.24 -0.30 26.17
C GLN A 144 -0.89 0.40 26.30
N ARG A 145 0.19 -0.37 26.43
CA ARG A 145 1.55 0.20 26.47
C ARG A 145 1.96 0.86 25.15
N ALA A 146 1.60 0.27 24.02
CA ALA A 146 1.84 0.84 22.69
C ALA A 146 1.08 2.16 22.52
N SER A 147 -0.19 2.23 22.94
CA SER A 147 -0.96 3.47 22.92
C SER A 147 -0.34 4.54 23.82
N ALA A 148 0.04 4.20 25.06
CA ALA A 148 0.68 5.14 25.98
C ALA A 148 2.06 5.60 25.49
N TYR A 149 2.83 4.71 24.88
CA TYR A 149 4.09 5.05 24.23
C TYR A 149 3.86 6.06 23.09
N LEU A 150 2.88 5.82 22.22
CA LEU A 150 2.52 6.74 21.13
C LEU A 150 2.22 8.14 21.69
N ASP A 151 1.39 8.25 22.73
CA ASP A 151 1.05 9.55 23.33
C ASP A 151 2.28 10.29 23.86
N SER A 152 3.28 9.57 24.36
CA SER A 152 4.53 10.15 24.85
C SER A 152 5.53 10.54 23.74
N ALA A 153 5.45 9.90 22.58
CA ALA A 153 6.50 9.98 21.55
C ALA A 153 6.04 10.68 20.26
N ALA A 154 4.73 10.83 20.04
CA ALA A 154 4.14 11.51 18.89
C ALA A 154 3.29 12.71 19.35
N PRO A 155 3.92 13.84 19.70
CA PRO A 155 3.19 15.00 20.22
C PRO A 155 2.26 15.61 19.16
N ASN A 156 1.20 16.28 19.62
CA ASN A 156 0.34 17.10 18.75
C ASN A 156 0.80 18.55 18.63
N ASP A 157 1.63 18.99 19.58
CA ASP A 157 2.22 20.32 19.63
C ASP A 157 3.73 20.19 19.86
N TRP A 158 4.53 20.86 19.03
CA TRP A 158 5.98 20.81 19.12
C TRP A 158 6.59 22.12 18.62
N ASN A 159 7.45 22.76 19.42
CA ASN A 159 8.11 24.03 19.08
C ASN A 159 7.15 25.13 18.55
N GLY A 160 5.98 25.25 19.18
CA GLY A 160 4.95 26.22 18.78
C GLY A 160 4.17 25.84 17.51
N MET A 161 4.44 24.68 16.90
CA MET A 161 3.70 24.14 15.76
C MET A 161 2.70 23.09 16.21
N ARG A 162 1.49 23.12 15.63
CA ARG A 162 0.45 22.10 15.82
C ARG A 162 0.70 20.91 14.90
N VAL A 163 1.77 20.18 15.17
CA VAL A 163 2.28 19.08 14.33
C VAL A 163 1.40 17.85 14.28
N ARG A 164 0.41 17.70 15.18
CA ARG A 164 -0.65 16.68 15.12
C ARG A 164 -0.20 15.23 14.85
N PHE A 165 1.04 14.83 15.16
CA PHE A 165 1.55 13.51 14.79
C PHE A 165 0.74 12.39 15.43
N GLY A 166 0.49 12.47 16.74
CA GLY A 166 -0.31 11.48 17.46
C GLY A 166 -1.77 11.44 16.99
N ALA A 167 -2.38 12.62 16.77
CA ALA A 167 -3.75 12.73 16.28
C ALA A 167 -3.90 12.10 14.89
N THR A 168 -3.01 12.45 13.96
CA THR A 168 -2.99 11.93 12.57
C THR A 168 -2.82 10.42 12.57
N TYR A 169 -1.97 9.89 13.44
CA TYR A 169 -1.78 8.45 13.59
C TYR A 169 -3.08 7.77 14.03
N ARG A 170 -3.74 8.30 15.06
CA ARG A 170 -4.97 7.72 15.63
C ARG A 170 -6.18 7.84 14.71
N SER A 171 -6.24 8.90 13.89
CA SER A 171 -7.35 9.14 12.97
C SER A 171 -7.13 8.53 11.58
N MET A 172 -6.00 7.85 11.36
CA MET A 172 -5.63 7.32 10.05
C MET A 172 -6.69 6.36 9.48
N LEU A 173 -7.23 5.51 10.35
CA LEU A 173 -8.21 4.50 9.98
C LEU A 173 -9.51 4.69 10.74
N LYS A 174 -10.61 4.57 10.00
CA LYS A 174 -11.96 4.42 10.52
C LYS A 174 -12.35 2.94 10.47
N CYS A 175 -13.32 2.57 11.29
CA CYS A 175 -13.84 1.20 11.27
C CYS A 175 -14.44 0.78 9.92
N SER A 176 -14.97 1.74 9.16
CA SER A 176 -15.44 1.52 7.79
C SER A 176 -14.34 1.05 6.83
N ASP A 177 -13.08 1.29 7.16
CA ASP A 177 -11.94 1.01 6.27
C ASP A 177 -11.44 -0.43 6.47
N LEU A 178 -11.84 -1.11 7.54
CA LEU A 178 -11.35 -2.44 7.91
C LEU A 178 -12.30 -3.55 7.41
N ALA A 179 -12.00 -4.10 6.23
CA ALA A 179 -12.78 -5.20 5.68
C ALA A 179 -12.67 -6.47 6.54
N GLY A 180 -13.82 -7.06 6.90
CA GLY A 180 -13.88 -8.32 7.64
C GLY A 180 -13.70 -8.20 9.17
N ALA A 181 -13.62 -6.99 9.72
CA ALA A 181 -13.60 -6.79 11.17
C ALA A 181 -15.01 -6.97 11.78
N ALA A 182 -15.28 -8.11 12.41
CA ALA A 182 -16.57 -8.42 13.04
C ALA A 182 -16.94 -7.47 14.20
N SER A 183 -15.93 -6.94 14.89
CA SER A 183 -16.07 -5.85 15.85
C SER A 183 -14.90 -4.89 15.68
N CYS A 184 -15.19 -3.61 15.61
CA CYS A 184 -14.18 -2.58 15.44
C CYS A 184 -14.33 -1.50 16.50
N THR A 185 -13.22 -1.22 17.19
CA THR A 185 -13.08 -0.16 18.17
C THR A 185 -11.86 0.68 17.81
N GLY A 186 -11.62 1.79 18.53
CA GLY A 186 -10.38 2.54 18.39
C GLY A 186 -9.12 1.71 18.69
N ALA A 187 -9.22 0.66 19.51
CA ALA A 187 -8.11 -0.26 19.74
C ALA A 187 -7.82 -1.14 18.50
N THR A 188 -8.85 -1.52 17.75
CA THR A 188 -8.72 -2.27 16.50
C THR A 188 -8.01 -1.44 15.44
N THR A 189 -8.46 -0.21 15.19
CA THR A 189 -7.83 0.69 14.21
C THR A 189 -6.41 1.07 14.61
N PHE A 190 -6.16 1.28 15.91
CA PHE A 190 -4.80 1.49 16.44
C PHE A 190 -3.89 0.29 16.16
N SER A 191 -4.36 -0.94 16.43
CA SER A 191 -3.56 -2.15 16.19
C SER A 191 -3.19 -2.29 14.72
N VAL A 192 -4.15 -2.11 13.81
CA VAL A 192 -3.88 -2.18 12.36
C VAL A 192 -2.90 -1.09 11.91
N THR A 193 -3.06 0.13 12.41
CA THR A 193 -2.13 1.23 12.11
C THR A 193 -0.72 0.90 12.63
N ASN A 194 -0.63 0.33 13.83
CA ASN A 194 0.62 -0.12 14.43
C ASN A 194 1.26 -1.29 13.69
N ASP A 195 0.48 -2.19 13.11
CA ASP A 195 1.01 -3.28 12.30
C ASP A 195 1.61 -2.73 10.98
N LEU A 196 0.97 -1.74 10.37
CA LEU A 196 1.46 -1.11 9.14
C LEU A 196 2.69 -0.21 9.36
N TYR A 197 2.58 0.78 10.26
CA TYR A 197 3.57 1.87 10.38
C TYR A 197 4.47 1.73 11.61
N GLY A 198 4.04 0.97 12.60
CA GLY A 198 4.73 0.81 13.88
C GLY A 198 4.71 2.08 14.73
N LEU A 199 5.51 2.06 15.80
CA LEU A 199 5.58 3.15 16.77
C LEU A 199 6.68 4.16 16.42
N PRO A 200 6.64 5.38 16.98
CA PRO A 200 7.73 6.35 16.82
C PRO A 200 9.08 5.79 17.26
N THR A 201 10.12 6.03 16.45
CA THR A 201 11.50 5.62 16.71
C THR A 201 12.46 6.80 16.83
N GLY A 202 12.02 8.01 16.48
CA GLY A 202 12.77 9.25 16.61
C GLY A 202 11.95 10.33 17.30
N LYS A 203 12.61 11.45 17.60
CA LYS A 203 11.93 12.67 18.09
C LYS A 203 11.47 13.52 16.89
N PRO A 204 10.48 14.40 17.07
CA PRO A 204 10.19 15.40 16.06
C PRO A 204 11.44 16.23 15.73
N ILE A 205 11.68 16.46 14.44
CA ILE A 205 12.75 17.32 13.94
C ILE A 205 12.19 18.33 12.96
N ALA A 206 12.81 19.50 12.86
CA ALA A 206 12.54 20.44 11.79
C ALA A 206 13.38 20.05 10.56
N ASP A 207 12.85 20.32 9.37
CA ASP A 207 13.65 20.21 8.15
C ASP A 207 14.81 21.24 8.18
N PRO A 208 16.07 20.81 7.99
CA PRO A 208 17.21 21.74 7.97
C PRO A 208 17.19 22.73 6.81
N HIS A 209 16.51 22.38 5.72
CA HIS A 209 16.46 23.15 4.47
C HIS A 209 15.19 23.98 4.34
N SER A 210 14.12 23.63 5.06
CA SER A 210 12.85 24.36 5.01
C SER A 210 12.12 24.39 6.36
N PRO A 211 12.13 25.52 7.10
CA PRO A 211 11.48 25.61 8.41
C PRO A 211 9.95 25.47 8.39
N ASP A 212 9.35 25.32 7.20
CA ASP A 212 7.94 24.96 7.02
C ASP A 212 7.65 23.53 7.46
N TYR A 213 8.63 22.62 7.35
CA TYR A 213 8.40 21.19 7.55
C TYR A 213 8.97 20.68 8.88
N ALA A 214 8.25 19.74 9.47
CA ALA A 214 8.72 18.94 10.59
C ALA A 214 8.44 17.46 10.35
N TYR A 215 9.31 16.58 10.83
CA TYR A 215 9.21 15.14 10.59
C TYR A 215 9.16 14.36 11.88
N LEU A 216 8.43 13.25 11.87
CA LEU A 216 8.49 12.23 12.90
C LEU A 216 8.67 10.85 12.27
N ARG A 217 9.70 10.16 12.72
CA ARG A 217 10.05 8.82 12.27
C ARG A 217 9.31 7.74 13.06
N PHE A 218 8.74 6.77 12.36
CA PHE A 218 8.15 5.54 12.89
C PHE A 218 8.96 4.32 12.42
N GLN A 219 8.70 3.14 12.97
CA GLN A 219 9.42 1.91 12.59
C GLN A 219 9.31 1.58 11.09
N ARG A 220 8.20 1.94 10.44
CA ARG A 220 7.91 1.63 9.04
C ARG A 220 7.33 2.80 8.25
N GLY A 221 7.28 4.00 8.82
CA GLY A 221 6.94 5.20 8.05
C GLY A 221 7.58 6.46 8.60
N VAL A 222 7.36 7.55 7.89
CA VAL A 222 7.74 8.90 8.33
C VAL A 222 6.52 9.80 8.11
N MET A 223 6.12 10.53 9.13
CA MET A 223 5.17 11.63 8.96
C MET A 223 5.91 12.93 8.71
N VAL A 224 5.32 13.77 7.87
CA VAL A 224 5.72 15.15 7.64
C VAL A 224 4.55 16.08 8.00
N TYR A 225 4.84 17.11 8.75
CA TYR A 225 3.98 18.27 8.96
C TYR A 225 4.43 19.40 8.04
N SER A 226 3.48 20.10 7.41
CA SER A 226 3.72 21.39 6.74
C SER A 226 3.02 22.51 7.48
N ARG A 227 3.76 23.57 7.80
CA ARG A 227 3.21 24.76 8.46
C ARG A 227 2.29 25.53 7.53
N THR A 228 2.65 25.66 6.25
CA THR A 228 1.84 26.34 5.23
C THR A 228 0.51 25.63 5.01
N ALA A 229 0.52 24.30 4.87
CA ALA A 229 -0.72 23.53 4.74
C ALA A 229 -1.45 23.34 6.09
N SER A 230 -0.77 23.56 7.22
CA SER A 230 -1.26 23.25 8.56
C SER A 230 -1.76 21.80 8.70
N ASP A 231 -1.07 20.89 8.02
CA ASP A 231 -1.46 19.49 7.89
C ASP A 231 -0.29 18.55 8.10
N THR A 232 -0.60 17.33 8.52
CA THR A 232 0.35 16.24 8.78
C THR A 232 -0.05 15.03 7.97
N GLN A 233 0.91 14.50 7.21
CA GLN A 233 0.68 13.37 6.33
C GLN A 233 1.84 12.39 6.39
N TRP A 234 1.58 11.14 6.01
CA TRP A 234 2.61 10.15 5.79
C TRP A 234 3.38 10.46 4.51
N LEU A 235 4.71 10.36 4.55
CA LEU A 235 5.52 10.40 3.34
C LEU A 235 5.14 9.25 2.40
N LEU A 236 5.17 9.56 1.11
CA LEU A 236 4.87 8.62 0.03
C LEU A 236 6.10 7.73 -0.26
N LEU A 237 6.48 6.89 0.71
CA LEU A 237 7.72 6.13 0.62
C LEU A 237 7.73 5.12 -0.54
N GLY A 238 6.57 4.56 -0.88
CA GLY A 238 6.48 3.67 -2.04
C GLY A 238 6.63 4.43 -3.36
N GLU A 239 6.09 5.65 -3.45
CA GLU A 239 6.31 6.53 -4.62
C GLU A 239 7.79 6.93 -4.74
N LEU A 240 8.43 7.29 -3.63
CA LEU A 240 9.86 7.58 -3.60
C LEU A 240 10.67 6.36 -4.06
N PHE A 241 10.38 5.17 -3.55
CA PHE A 241 11.08 3.95 -3.97
C PHE A 241 10.84 3.62 -5.45
N LYS A 242 9.62 3.84 -5.97
CA LYS A 242 9.35 3.75 -7.40
C LYS A 242 10.23 4.72 -8.20
N GLN A 243 10.35 5.97 -7.78
CA GLN A 243 11.21 6.95 -8.45
C GLN A 243 12.68 6.52 -8.45
N VAL A 244 13.16 5.94 -7.34
CA VAL A 244 14.51 5.34 -7.26
C VAL A 244 14.68 4.23 -8.30
N LEU A 245 13.77 3.25 -8.35
CA LEU A 245 13.83 2.15 -9.31
C LEU A 245 13.80 2.62 -10.76
N LEU A 246 13.01 3.65 -11.06
CA LEU A 246 12.90 4.24 -12.40
C LEU A 246 14.10 5.12 -12.78
N GLY A 247 14.88 5.60 -11.80
CA GLY A 247 15.93 6.58 -12.06
C GLY A 247 15.37 7.96 -12.44
N ASN A 248 14.15 8.29 -11.98
CA ASN A 248 13.54 9.59 -12.22
C ASN A 248 14.26 10.70 -11.44
N ALA A 249 13.95 11.96 -11.75
CA ALA A 249 14.49 13.10 -11.02
C ALA A 249 14.16 12.99 -9.52
N LEU A 250 15.20 12.82 -8.71
CA LEU A 250 15.15 12.82 -7.25
C LEU A 250 15.69 14.16 -6.73
N PRO A 251 15.29 14.59 -5.52
CA PRO A 251 15.99 15.67 -4.82
C PRO A 251 17.51 15.43 -4.80
N PRO A 252 18.36 16.43 -5.09
CA PRO A 252 19.81 16.22 -5.21
C PRO A 252 20.47 15.61 -3.98
N ASP A 253 19.98 15.95 -2.79
CA ASP A 253 20.41 15.38 -1.50
C ASP A 253 20.10 13.88 -1.40
N VAL A 254 18.90 13.47 -1.80
CA VAL A 254 18.49 12.05 -1.88
C VAL A 254 19.34 11.31 -2.90
N LEU A 255 19.55 11.89 -4.09
CA LEU A 255 20.38 11.28 -5.13
C LEU A 255 21.84 11.10 -4.66
N ASN A 256 22.44 12.14 -4.07
CA ASN A 256 23.82 12.09 -3.57
C ASN A 256 24.01 10.97 -2.55
N GLN A 257 23.02 10.76 -1.67
CA GLN A 257 23.04 9.68 -0.68
C GLN A 257 22.88 8.29 -1.28
N ILE A 258 21.97 8.15 -2.23
CA ILE A 258 21.80 6.91 -2.99
C ILE A 258 23.13 6.55 -3.67
N SER A 259 23.76 7.50 -4.36
CA SER A 259 25.02 7.28 -5.06
C SER A 259 26.21 7.03 -4.13
N ALA A 260 26.20 7.58 -2.91
CA ALA A 260 27.28 7.42 -1.94
C ALA A 260 27.29 6.05 -1.22
N SER A 261 26.19 5.28 -1.29
CA SER A 261 26.05 4.01 -0.58
C SER A 261 25.75 2.86 -1.56
N PRO A 262 26.62 1.84 -1.68
CA PRO A 262 26.34 0.66 -2.50
C PRO A 262 25.02 -0.05 -2.14
N ALA A 263 24.61 0.02 -0.88
CA ALA A 263 23.37 -0.60 -0.39
C ALA A 263 22.12 0.01 -1.05
N TYR A 264 22.13 1.32 -1.30
CA TYR A 264 21.03 2.06 -1.94
C TYR A 264 21.23 2.17 -3.46
N ALA A 265 22.46 2.40 -3.91
CA ALA A 265 22.80 2.59 -5.33
C ALA A 265 22.36 1.41 -6.21
N ARG A 266 22.40 0.18 -5.68
CA ARG A 266 21.95 -1.03 -6.41
C ARG A 266 20.49 -0.99 -6.86
N PHE A 267 19.64 -0.16 -6.25
CA PHE A 267 18.24 0.00 -6.65
C PHE A 267 18.00 1.14 -7.65
N TYR A 268 18.93 2.10 -7.74
CA TYR A 268 18.73 3.30 -8.54
C TYR A 268 18.75 3.00 -10.04
N ALA A 269 17.76 3.49 -10.80
CA ALA A 269 17.70 3.31 -12.26
C ALA A 269 17.90 1.85 -12.69
N GLN A 270 17.18 0.94 -12.03
CA GLN A 270 17.18 -0.50 -12.34
C GLN A 270 16.13 -0.89 -13.37
N TYR A 271 15.05 -0.13 -13.49
CA TYR A 271 13.99 -0.46 -14.44
C TYR A 271 14.46 -0.26 -15.89
N ASP A 272 14.53 -1.34 -16.64
CA ASP A 272 14.72 -1.35 -18.10
C ASP A 272 13.58 -2.14 -18.75
N PRO A 273 12.59 -1.48 -19.40
CA PRO A 273 11.45 -2.15 -19.97
C PRO A 273 11.78 -3.07 -21.17
N LEU A 274 12.97 -2.95 -21.75
CA LEU A 274 13.43 -3.76 -22.88
C LEU A 274 14.24 -4.99 -22.45
N ALA A 275 14.72 -5.01 -21.21
CA ALA A 275 15.43 -6.15 -20.64
C ALA A 275 14.47 -7.29 -20.29
N ARG A 276 14.94 -8.54 -20.42
CA ARG A 276 14.16 -9.76 -20.16
C ARG A 276 13.47 -9.75 -18.80
N ASP A 277 14.20 -9.41 -17.74
CA ASP A 277 13.68 -9.38 -16.36
C ASP A 277 13.27 -7.96 -15.92
N GLY A 278 13.23 -7.00 -16.85
CA GLY A 278 12.96 -5.60 -16.53
C GLY A 278 14.11 -4.88 -15.81
N LEU A 279 15.32 -5.46 -15.81
CA LEU A 279 16.47 -5.01 -15.02
C LEU A 279 17.64 -4.57 -15.89
N ALA A 280 18.12 -3.35 -15.66
CA ALA A 280 19.34 -2.82 -16.27
C ALA A 280 20.60 -3.52 -15.77
N ARG A 281 20.63 -3.89 -14.47
CA ARG A 281 21.79 -4.53 -13.82
C ARG A 281 21.34 -5.72 -12.98
N PRO A 282 20.98 -6.86 -13.61
CA PRO A 282 20.40 -8.01 -12.91
C PRO A 282 21.33 -8.65 -11.87
N ASN A 283 22.65 -8.54 -12.04
CA ASN A 283 23.63 -9.08 -11.09
C ASN A 283 23.62 -8.35 -9.72
N GLU A 284 23.13 -7.10 -9.67
CA GLU A 284 23.04 -6.32 -8.43
C GLU A 284 21.80 -6.67 -7.58
N LEU A 285 20.77 -7.25 -8.22
CA LEU A 285 19.48 -7.56 -7.61
C LEU A 285 19.04 -9.01 -7.89
N PRO A 286 19.76 -10.02 -7.36
CA PRO A 286 19.41 -11.42 -7.59
C PRO A 286 17.97 -11.73 -7.12
N GLY A 287 17.28 -12.59 -7.87
CA GLY A 287 15.89 -12.97 -7.55
C GLY A 287 14.86 -11.87 -7.76
N THR A 288 15.20 -10.80 -8.50
CA THR A 288 14.32 -9.69 -8.84
C THR A 288 13.87 -9.78 -10.29
N SER A 289 12.64 -9.37 -10.56
CA SER A 289 12.12 -9.12 -11.90
C SER A 289 11.14 -7.96 -11.83
N LEU A 290 11.45 -6.88 -12.55
CA LEU A 290 10.62 -5.68 -12.71
C LEU A 290 9.83 -5.71 -14.02
N ALA A 291 9.87 -6.82 -14.76
CA ALA A 291 9.14 -6.98 -16.01
C ALA A 291 7.64 -6.71 -15.79
N GLY A 292 7.08 -5.76 -16.55
CA GLY A 292 5.67 -5.36 -16.42
C GLY A 292 5.31 -4.57 -15.16
N ALA A 293 6.22 -4.39 -14.19
CA ALA A 293 5.92 -3.80 -12.88
C ALA A 293 5.32 -2.38 -12.98
N PHE A 294 5.74 -1.60 -13.99
CA PHE A 294 5.29 -0.22 -14.17
C PHE A 294 4.48 0.01 -15.44
N GLN A 295 4.10 -1.06 -16.14
CA GLN A 295 3.17 -0.96 -17.27
C GLN A 295 1.75 -0.81 -16.72
N THR A 296 1.06 0.27 -17.09
CA THR A 296 -0.34 0.48 -16.69
C THR A 296 -1.25 -0.26 -17.66
N THR A 297 -2.25 -0.97 -17.13
CA THR A 297 -3.40 -1.36 -17.96
C THR A 297 -4.35 -0.17 -17.98
N PRO A 298 -4.71 0.40 -19.16
CA PRO A 298 -5.71 1.45 -19.22
C PRO A 298 -7.02 0.94 -18.57
N PRO A 299 -7.72 1.75 -17.77
CA PRO A 299 -9.02 1.34 -17.25
C PRO A 299 -9.94 0.95 -18.41
N ALA A 300 -10.66 -0.16 -18.27
CA ALA A 300 -11.42 -0.82 -19.34
C ALA A 300 -12.38 0.13 -20.11
N ASN A 301 -12.76 1.25 -19.50
CA ASN A 301 -13.65 2.26 -20.09
C ASN A 301 -12.98 3.20 -21.11
N ARG A 302 -11.67 3.13 -21.37
CA ARG A 302 -11.03 3.90 -22.46
C ARG A 302 -10.81 3.11 -23.75
N ALA A 303 -10.89 1.78 -23.70
CA ALA A 303 -10.71 0.94 -24.89
C ALA A 303 -11.88 1.06 -25.88
N ASN A 304 -13.10 1.31 -25.40
CA ASN A 304 -14.27 1.47 -26.25
C ASN A 304 -14.46 2.89 -26.83
N THR A 305 -13.74 3.90 -26.32
CA THR A 305 -13.82 5.28 -26.83
C THR A 305 -12.71 5.59 -27.84
N ALA A 306 -11.55 4.92 -27.74
CA ALA A 306 -10.44 5.12 -28.67
C ALA A 306 -10.71 4.56 -30.08
N ALA A 307 -11.60 3.57 -30.22
CA ALA A 307 -12.01 3.04 -31.52
C ALA A 307 -12.98 3.98 -32.29
N THR A 308 -13.55 5.00 -31.63
CA THR A 308 -14.49 5.96 -32.24
C THR A 308 -13.90 7.38 -32.36
N ALA A 309 -12.74 7.64 -31.75
CA ALA A 309 -12.09 8.96 -31.74
C ALA A 309 -10.95 9.11 -32.77
N ALA A 310 -10.70 8.09 -33.60
CA ALA A 310 -9.64 8.11 -34.63
C ALA A 310 -9.95 9.02 -35.85
N GLU A 311 -11.02 9.81 -35.82
CA GLU A 311 -11.43 10.66 -36.95
C GLU A 311 -11.54 12.15 -36.63
N ALA A 312 -10.95 12.64 -35.52
CA ALA A 312 -10.85 14.08 -35.29
C ALA A 312 -9.60 14.49 -34.50
N ASP A 313 -8.64 15.07 -35.22
CA ASP A 313 -7.60 15.99 -34.71
C ASP A 313 -7.53 17.16 -35.73
N PRO A 314 -7.10 18.40 -35.41
CA PRO A 314 -6.37 18.80 -34.22
C PRO A 314 -6.79 20.10 -33.52
N GLN A 315 -6.31 20.22 -32.27
CA GLN A 315 -5.79 21.43 -31.58
C GLN A 315 -6.28 21.50 -30.13
N LEU A 316 -5.37 21.32 -29.17
CA LEU A 316 -5.35 22.21 -28.00
C LEU A 316 -3.92 22.39 -27.46
N THR A 317 -3.55 23.66 -27.51
CA THR A 317 -2.42 24.41 -26.97
C THR A 317 -1.83 23.93 -25.64
N ALA A 318 -0.50 23.88 -25.62
CA ALA A 318 0.34 23.86 -24.43
C ALA A 318 0.07 25.08 -23.53
N ALA A 319 -0.18 24.83 -22.24
CA ALA A 319 -0.20 25.87 -21.21
C ALA A 319 1.22 26.02 -20.65
N THR A 320 1.84 27.16 -20.95
CA THR A 320 3.14 27.62 -20.47
C THR A 320 3.06 28.03 -18.99
N VAL A 321 4.03 27.59 -18.19
CA VAL A 321 4.29 28.09 -16.83
C VAL A 321 4.99 29.46 -16.93
N PRO A 322 4.55 30.52 -16.24
CA PRO A 322 5.19 31.82 -16.34
C PRO A 322 6.52 31.86 -15.59
N ALA A 323 7.58 32.30 -16.28
CA ALA A 323 8.88 32.58 -15.70
C ALA A 323 8.82 33.86 -14.83
N ALA A 324 9.43 33.79 -13.65
CA ALA A 324 9.61 34.94 -12.77
C ALA A 324 10.59 35.96 -13.38
N ASN A 325 10.15 37.22 -13.49
CA ASN A 325 10.98 38.35 -13.91
C ASN A 325 12.05 38.66 -12.84
N VAL A 326 13.32 38.56 -13.23
CA VAL A 326 14.45 39.15 -12.50
C VAL A 326 14.80 40.49 -13.18
N PRO A 327 14.78 41.64 -12.48
CA PRO A 327 15.17 42.91 -13.07
C PRO A 327 16.70 43.04 -13.12
N VAL A 328 17.22 43.39 -14.30
CA VAL A 328 18.62 43.77 -14.55
C VAL A 328 18.81 45.26 -14.22
N PRO A 329 19.86 45.67 -13.50
CA PRO A 329 20.09 47.09 -13.17
C PRO A 329 20.51 47.90 -14.41
N SER A 330 19.89 49.07 -14.57
CA SER A 330 20.17 50.03 -15.65
C SER A 330 21.48 50.78 -15.42
N LYS A 331 22.24 50.98 -16.50
CA LYS A 331 23.41 51.86 -16.57
C LYS A 331 23.04 53.31 -16.20
N VAL A 332 23.89 53.94 -15.40
CA VAL A 332 23.91 55.39 -15.12
C VAL A 332 24.69 56.09 -16.26
N PRO A 333 24.32 57.31 -16.69
CA PRO A 333 25.13 58.10 -17.62
C PRO A 333 26.49 58.50 -17.05
#